data_AF-A0A497SAA5-F1
#
_entry.id   AF-A0A497SAA5-F1
#
_cell.length_a   1.000
_cell.length_b   1.000
_cell.length_c   1.000
_cell.angle_alpha   90.00
_cell.angle_beta   90.00
_cell.angle_gamma   90.00
#
_symmetry.space_group_name_H-M   'P 1'
#
loop_
_entity.id
_entity.type
_entity.pdbx_description
1 polymer ?
#
loop_
_entity_poly.entity_id
_entity_poly.type
_entity_poly.pdbx_seq_one_letter_code
_entity_poly.pdbx_strand_id
1 'polypeptide(L)'
;MNGILGGKMLRSDYKAKGGLIRIRAEISENRIDDIMITGDFFIFPEDSIEKIENELRGREFNLNEINDIVQNILKDSESSITAGDIINAIRNLRE
;
A
#
# COMPACT_ATOMS: atom_id res chain seq x y z
N MET A 1 0.02 -8.12 29.10
CA MET A 1 -0.83 -8.55 27.97
C MET A 1 -0.74 -7.43 26.95
N ASN A 2 -0.15 -7.54 25.77
CA ASN A 2 -0.02 -8.69 24.87
C ASN A 2 1.38 -8.73 24.24
N GLY A 3 1.82 -9.93 23.89
CA GLY A 3 3.13 -10.17 23.28
C GLY A 3 3.31 -9.37 22.00
N ILE A 4 4.55 -8.94 21.79
CA ILE A 4 5.07 -8.49 20.51
C ILE A 4 4.89 -9.68 19.56
N LEU A 5 3.76 -9.76 18.87
CA LEU A 5 3.61 -10.65 17.72
C LEU A 5 4.53 -10.03 16.66
N GLY A 6 5.68 -10.66 16.43
CA GLY A 6 6.70 -10.16 15.51
C GLY A 6 6.18 -10.19 14.08
N GLY A 7 5.59 -9.07 13.63
CA GLY A 7 5.31 -8.85 12.22
C GLY A 7 6.60 -8.80 11.41
N LYS A 8 6.55 -9.31 10.18
CA LYS A 8 7.64 -9.12 9.23
C LYS A 8 7.59 -7.71 8.69
N MET A 9 8.66 -6.96 8.87
CA MET A 9 8.84 -5.66 8.25
C MET A 9 9.28 -5.86 6.81
N LEU A 10 8.39 -5.56 5.86
CA LEU A 10 8.66 -5.65 4.43
C LEU A 10 8.74 -4.25 3.82
N ARG A 11 9.52 -4.13 2.76
CA ARG A 11 9.70 -2.87 2.03
C ARG A 11 9.77 -3.10 0.53
N SER A 12 9.36 -2.09 -0.21
CA SER A 12 9.55 -2.06 -1.65
C SER A 12 9.78 -0.66 -2.18
N ASP A 13 10.75 -0.52 -3.07
CA ASP A 13 10.86 0.63 -3.97
C ASP A 13 10.45 0.18 -5.38
N TYR A 14 9.52 0.89 -5.99
CA TYR A 14 8.96 0.60 -7.31
C TYR A 14 8.95 1.86 -8.18
N LYS A 15 9.60 1.80 -9.35
CA LYS A 15 9.61 2.90 -10.31
C LYS A 15 8.43 2.76 -11.27
N ALA A 16 7.41 3.58 -11.06
CA ALA A 16 6.29 3.74 -11.97
C ALA A 16 6.60 4.79 -13.05
N LYS A 17 5.76 4.85 -14.08
CA LYS A 17 5.91 5.85 -15.15
C LYS A 17 5.77 7.29 -14.62
N GLY A 18 4.89 7.52 -13.63
CA GLY A 18 4.65 8.85 -13.06
C GLY A 18 5.23 9.09 -11.67
N GLY A 19 6.19 8.28 -11.21
CA GLY A 19 6.86 8.49 -9.92
C GLY A 19 7.55 7.25 -9.35
N LEU A 20 8.32 7.42 -8.28
CA LEU A 20 8.79 6.33 -7.40
C LEU A 20 7.75 6.12 -6.30
N ILE A 21 7.37 4.88 -6.09
CA ILE A 21 6.53 4.44 -4.97
C ILE A 21 7.41 3.66 -4.00
N ARG A 22 7.34 3.99 -2.72
CA ARG A 22 8.02 3.33 -1.62
C ARG A 22 6.98 2.82 -0.64
N ILE A 23 6.97 1.52 -0.40
CA ILE A 23 6.07 0.89 0.57
C ILE A 23 6.90 0.34 1.72
N ARG A 24 6.43 0.56 2.93
CA ARG A 24 6.85 -0.16 4.13
C ARG A 24 5.61 -0.77 4.75
N ALA A 25 5.65 -2.05 5.05
CA ALA A 25 4.51 -2.76 5.62
C ALA A 25 4.96 -3.68 6.74
N GLU A 26 4.17 -3.76 7.80
CA GLU A 26 4.28 -4.78 8.82
C GLU A 26 3.20 -5.83 8.58
N ILE A 27 3.62 -7.09 8.42
CA ILE A 27 2.70 -8.21 8.13
C ILE A 27 2.91 -9.34 9.13
N SER A 28 1.87 -9.70 9.88
CA SER A 28 1.83 -10.88 10.74
C SER A 28 0.65 -11.77 10.37
N GLU A 29 0.85 -13.10 10.40
CA GLU A 29 -0.24 -14.08 10.21
C GLU A 29 -1.16 -13.81 8.99
N ASN A 30 -0.58 -13.39 7.86
CA ASN A 30 -1.30 -13.03 6.63
C ASN A 30 -2.20 -11.77 6.77
N ARG A 31 -1.90 -10.88 7.71
CA ARG A 31 -2.61 -9.63 7.96
C ARG A 31 -1.67 -8.45 7.85
N ILE A 32 -2.17 -7.35 7.27
CA ILE A 32 -1.45 -6.07 7.21
C ILE A 32 -1.64 -5.38 8.56
N ASP A 33 -0.64 -5.42 9.43
CA ASP A 33 -0.72 -4.74 10.72
C ASP A 33 -0.53 -3.23 10.56
N ASP A 34 0.36 -2.84 9.66
CA ASP A 34 0.55 -1.45 9.24
C ASP A 34 1.10 -1.37 7.80
N ILE A 35 0.82 -0.27 7.11
CA ILE A 35 1.34 0.00 5.77
C ILE A 35 1.50 1.51 5.56
N MET A 36 2.64 1.89 4.98
CA MET A 36 2.97 3.26 4.63
C MET A 36 3.43 3.31 3.17
N ILE A 37 2.78 4.14 2.38
CA ILE A 37 2.99 4.37 0.95
C ILE A 37 3.48 5.82 0.78
N THR A 38 4.71 5.97 0.33
CA THR A 38 5.38 7.26 0.14
C THR A 38 6.06 7.31 -1.22
N GLY A 39 6.55 8.46 -1.67
CA GLY A 39 7.19 8.55 -2.97
C GLY A 39 7.30 9.95 -3.54
N ASP A 40 7.82 10.04 -4.76
CA ASP A 40 7.74 11.23 -5.62
C ASP A 40 6.66 11.00 -6.69
N PHE A 41 5.40 11.00 -6.27
CA PHE A 41 4.25 10.97 -7.15
C PHE A 41 3.25 12.04 -6.74
N PHE A 42 2.32 12.35 -7.65
CA PHE A 42 1.23 13.29 -7.41
C PHE A 42 -0.09 12.53 -7.26
N ILE A 43 -0.92 12.97 -6.32
CA ILE A 43 -2.29 12.50 -6.15
C ILE A 43 -3.16 13.63 -5.60
N PHE A 44 -4.37 13.77 -6.14
CA PHE A 44 -5.38 14.69 -5.67
C PHE A 44 -6.73 13.96 -5.63
N PRO A 45 -7.46 13.99 -4.50
CA PRO A 45 -7.12 14.69 -3.25
C PRO A 45 -5.89 14.09 -2.54
N GLU A 46 -5.23 14.90 -1.70
CA GLU A 46 -3.99 14.51 -1.01
C GLU A 46 -4.21 13.40 0.04
N ASP A 47 -5.45 13.26 0.53
CA ASP A 47 -5.85 12.25 1.51
C ASP A 47 -6.11 10.85 0.88
N SER A 48 -6.03 10.70 -0.44
CA SER A 48 -6.29 9.42 -1.11
C SER A 48 -5.31 8.32 -0.70
N ILE A 49 -4.04 8.66 -0.42
CA ILE A 49 -3.07 7.68 0.07
C ILE A 49 -3.39 7.26 1.50
N GLU A 50 -3.69 8.22 2.37
CA GLU A 50 -4.06 7.93 3.76
C GLU A 50 -5.32 7.05 3.82
N LYS A 51 -6.30 7.29 2.95
CA LYS A 51 -7.49 6.43 2.81
C LYS A 51 -7.11 4.99 2.41
N ILE A 52 -6.20 4.82 1.45
CA ILE A 52 -5.72 3.49 1.06
C ILE A 52 -5.04 2.81 2.26
N GLU A 53 -4.09 3.48 2.91
CA GLU A 53 -3.37 2.92 4.05
C GLU A 53 -4.30 2.50 5.19
N ASN A 54 -5.26 3.35 5.54
CA ASN A 54 -6.22 3.09 6.61
C ASN A 54 -7.19 1.94 6.25
N GLU A 55 -7.65 1.85 5.01
CA GLU A 55 -8.54 0.75 4.58
C GLU A 55 -7.82 -0.60 4.51
N LEU A 56 -6.52 -0.60 4.18
CA LEU A 56 -5.69 -1.80 4.16
C LEU A 56 -5.27 -2.26 5.56
N ARG A 57 -5.12 -1.34 6.52
CA ARG A 57 -4.70 -1.67 7.88
C ARG A 57 -5.71 -2.63 8.53
N GLY A 58 -5.19 -3.75 9.02
CA GLY A 58 -5.94 -4.81 9.67
C GLY A 58 -6.64 -5.79 8.72
N ARG A 59 -6.51 -5.65 7.39
CA ARG A 59 -7.02 -6.58 6.39
C ARG A 59 -6.07 -7.74 6.14
N GLU A 60 -6.58 -8.81 5.55
CA GLU A 60 -5.74 -9.90 5.06
C GLU A 60 -4.84 -9.41 3.92
N PHE A 61 -3.63 -9.95 3.81
CA PHE A 61 -2.72 -9.68 2.70
C PHE A 61 -3.17 -10.40 1.42
N ASN A 62 -4.31 -9.98 0.87
CA ASN A 62 -4.92 -10.54 -0.32
C ASN A 62 -4.83 -9.55 -1.48
N LEU A 63 -4.03 -9.87 -2.49
CA LEU A 63 -3.79 -8.96 -3.63
C LEU A 63 -5.05 -8.57 -4.41
N ASN A 64 -6.09 -9.42 -4.43
CA ASN A 64 -7.34 -9.09 -5.12
C ASN A 64 -8.13 -8.05 -4.32
N GLU A 65 -8.32 -8.27 -3.01
CA GLU A 65 -9.01 -7.32 -2.12
C GLU A 65 -8.27 -5.97 -2.07
N ILE A 66 -6.94 -6.01 -1.96
CA ILE A 66 -6.09 -4.82 -1.99
C ILE A 66 -6.27 -4.06 -3.31
N ASN A 67 -6.27 -4.76 -4.45
CA ASN A 67 -6.49 -4.14 -5.76
C ASN A 67 -7.86 -3.46 -5.85
N ASP A 68 -8.91 -4.11 -5.36
CA ASP A 68 -10.26 -3.56 -5.41
C ASP A 68 -10.38 -2.30 -4.55
N ILE A 69 -9.79 -2.29 -3.34
CA ILE A 69 -9.72 -1.12 -2.46
C ILE A 69 -8.99 0.03 -3.14
N VAL A 70 -7.79 -0.24 -3.66
CA VAL A 70 -6.96 0.79 -4.32
C VAL A 70 -7.66 1.34 -5.56
N GLN A 71 -8.27 0.49 -6.38
CA GLN A 71 -9.01 0.94 -7.56
C GLN A 71 -10.21 1.81 -7.19
N ASN A 72 -10.97 1.42 -6.17
CA ASN A 72 -12.14 2.19 -5.73
C ASN A 72 -11.75 3.60 -5.26
N ILE A 73 -10.66 3.74 -4.51
CA ILE A 73 -10.21 5.04 -4.01
C ILE A 73 -9.62 5.90 -5.14
N LEU A 74 -8.82 5.30 -6.02
CA LEU A 74 -8.19 6.04 -7.13
C LEU A 74 -9.17 6.40 -8.25
N LYS A 75 -10.33 5.76 -8.35
CA LYS A 75 -11.33 6.02 -9.39
C LYS A 75 -11.76 7.49 -9.46
N ASP A 76 -11.87 8.13 -8.29
CA ASP A 76 -12.29 9.52 -8.15
C ASP A 76 -11.09 10.46 -7.86
N SER A 77 -9.85 9.98 -8.07
CA SER A 77 -8.62 10.73 -7.84
C SER A 77 -7.90 11.05 -9.15
N GLU A 78 -7.29 12.23 -9.24
CA GLU A 78 -6.28 12.52 -10.25
C GLU A 78 -4.90 12.11 -9.72
N SER A 79 -4.22 11.18 -10.38
CA SER A 79 -2.90 10.71 -9.92
C SER A 79 -1.92 10.51 -11.06
N SER A 80 -0.63 10.71 -10.78
CA SER A 80 0.46 10.36 -11.70
C SER A 80 0.77 8.86 -11.69
N ILE A 81 0.25 8.10 -10.71
CA ILE A 81 0.42 6.65 -10.59
C ILE A 81 -0.92 5.94 -10.72
N THR A 82 -0.90 4.68 -11.16
CA THR A 82 -2.10 3.85 -11.30
C THR A 82 -2.26 2.88 -10.13
N ALA A 83 -3.46 2.32 -9.97
CA ALA A 83 -3.69 1.21 -9.04
C ALA A 83 -2.74 0.03 -9.32
N GLY A 84 -2.49 -0.27 -10.59
CA GLY A 84 -1.55 -1.31 -11.00
C GLY A 84 -0.11 -1.05 -10.53
N ASP A 85 0.33 0.21 -10.50
CA ASP A 85 1.66 0.57 -9.99
C ASP A 85 1.78 0.29 -8.48
N ILE A 86 0.75 0.65 -7.71
CA ILE A 86 0.69 0.35 -6.26
C ILE A 86 0.70 -1.17 -6.03
N ILE A 87 -0.09 -1.93 -6.79
CA ILE A 87 -0.14 -3.39 -6.67
C ILE A 87 1.19 -4.04 -7.03
N ASN A 88 1.88 -3.54 -8.07
CA ASN A 88 3.22 -4.03 -8.40
C ASN A 88 4.24 -3.69 -7.32
N ALA A 89 4.13 -2.54 -6.67
CA ALA A 89 4.95 -2.21 -5.50
C ALA A 89 4.69 -3.20 -4.35
N ILE A 90 3.43 -3.46 -4.01
CA ILE A 90 3.04 -4.42 -2.96
C ILE A 90 3.52 -5.84 -3.27
N ARG A 91 3.41 -6.31 -4.53
CA ARG A 91 3.94 -7.60 -4.97
C ARG A 91 5.45 -7.74 -4.79
N ASN A 92 6.16 -6.62 -4.81
CA ASN A 92 7.60 -6.58 -4.67
C ASN A 92 8.05 -6.44 -3.21
N LEU A 93 7.17 -6.52 -2.22
CA LEU A 93 7.55 -6.45 -0.80
C LEU A 93 8.53 -7.57 -0.42
N ARG A 94 9.64 -7.18 0.23
CA ARG A 94 10.70 -8.07 0.73
C ARG A 94 11.29 -7.54 2.04
N GLU A 95 11.90 -8.42 2.82
CA GLU A 95 12.63 -8.09 4.08
C GLU A 95 13.84 -7.16 3.80
#